data_AF-A0A7R9VAK6-F1
#
_entry.id   AF-A0A7R9VAK6-F1
#
_cell.length_a   1.000
_cell.length_b   1.000
_cell.length_c   1.000
_cell.angle_alpha   90.00
_cell.angle_beta   90.00
_cell.angle_gamma   90.00
#
_symmetry.space_group_name_H-M   'P 1'
#
loop_
_entity.id
_entity.type
_entity.pdbx_description
1 polymer ?
#
loop_
_entity_poly.entity_id
_entity_poly.type
_entity_poly.pdbx_seq_one_letter_code
_entity_poly.pdbx_strand_id
1 'polypeptide(L)'
;GPIGWNIPYEFNDNDLRISVRQLRMFLDEYPDIPYAALSYTCGECNYGGKVTDGHDRHTLMTILSTYYNESVQQDGYKFSPSGLYYSPRDLDYKGYLEYINGLPAIAEPEVFGMHDNANITKDLKETGQLLDSFMLTMSRDAAGGGKTFEETLSEVAASVLSRLPPDFDIERVSAKYPQDYFNSMNTVLVQELGRFNNLLGVIRGSLVNLGKAVKGLALMSAQLEQVGQALFDGKVPAVWRKSSFPTLKPLASYVKELLERITFFNTWIERGSPVVYWISGFFFTQAFLTASKQNFARKFKIPIDQIDFDFAVVDAEGGCQTPPADGVFCRGLFLEGARWDFNTHRLGESHPKVLFSPMPVIWMVPKETSKFSDFKHYLCPMYKTTERRGVLSTTGHSTNFVLDVRIPSAHDGAHWTKRGVALVQTLDA
;
A
#
# COMPACT_ATOMS: atom_id res chain seq x y z
N GLY A 1 4.04 -12.11 3.23
CA GLY A 1 3.44 -11.14 2.27
C GLY A 1 3.43 -9.76 2.91
N PRO A 2 2.89 -8.73 2.23
CA PRO A 2 3.01 -7.32 2.65
C PRO A 2 2.40 -6.98 4.02
N ILE A 3 1.52 -7.85 4.57
CA ILE A 3 1.05 -7.74 5.97
C ILE A 3 2.19 -7.94 6.98
N GLY A 4 3.17 -8.79 6.67
CA GLY A 4 4.35 -9.01 7.52
C GLY A 4 5.58 -8.26 7.03
N TRP A 5 5.97 -8.52 5.78
CA TRP A 5 7.14 -7.92 5.14
C TRP A 5 6.77 -7.42 3.76
N ASN A 6 7.09 -6.17 3.45
CA ASN A 6 6.93 -5.57 2.13
C ASN A 6 7.78 -6.34 1.10
N ILE A 7 9.03 -6.67 1.45
CA ILE A 7 9.96 -7.42 0.60
C ILE A 7 10.14 -8.85 1.14
N PRO A 8 10.15 -9.90 0.29
CA PRO A 8 10.44 -11.26 0.72
C PRO A 8 11.94 -11.43 0.98
N TYR A 9 12.36 -11.30 2.24
CA TYR A 9 13.75 -11.53 2.65
C TYR A 9 14.04 -13.01 2.89
N GLU A 10 15.25 -13.44 2.51
CA GLU A 10 15.75 -14.78 2.78
C GLU A 10 16.64 -14.79 4.02
N PHE A 11 16.01 -15.07 5.16
CA PHE A 11 16.70 -15.39 6.41
C PHE A 11 17.12 -16.86 6.39
N ASN A 12 18.35 -17.15 6.80
CA ASN A 12 18.96 -18.47 6.69
C ASN A 12 19.49 -18.99 8.03
N ASP A 13 19.86 -20.27 8.06
CA ASP A 13 20.35 -20.94 9.27
C ASP A 13 21.67 -20.34 9.79
N ASN A 14 22.48 -19.74 8.91
CA ASN A 14 23.72 -19.07 9.32
C ASN A 14 23.43 -17.81 10.15
N ASP A 15 22.42 -17.02 9.77
CA ASP A 15 21.99 -15.84 10.54
C ASP A 15 21.57 -16.25 11.97
N LEU A 16 20.83 -17.36 12.09
CA LEU A 16 20.41 -17.92 13.37
C LEU A 16 21.62 -18.37 14.19
N ARG A 17 22.51 -19.19 13.61
CA ARG A 17 23.70 -19.71 14.32
C ARG A 17 24.62 -18.61 14.85
N ILE A 18 24.84 -17.57 14.05
CA ILE A 18 25.66 -16.42 14.46
C ILE A 18 24.96 -15.68 15.60
N SER A 19 23.66 -15.43 15.48
CA SER A 19 22.87 -14.74 16.53
C SER A 19 22.87 -15.52 17.85
N VAL A 20 22.73 -16.85 17.81
CA VAL A 20 22.80 -17.72 19.01
C VAL A 20 24.20 -17.70 19.63
N ARG A 21 25.27 -17.73 18.81
CA ARG A 21 26.65 -17.67 19.31
C ARG A 21 26.95 -16.34 19.98
N GLN A 22 26.52 -15.23 19.38
CA GLN A 22 26.68 -13.90 19.95
C GLN A 22 25.86 -13.73 21.23
N LEU A 23 24.62 -14.22 21.25
CA LEU A 23 23.79 -14.24 22.45
C LEU A 23 24.53 -14.92 23.61
N ARG A 24 25.08 -16.13 23.37
CA ARG A 24 25.87 -16.83 24.38
C ARG A 24 27.09 -16.02 24.83
N MET A 25 27.87 -15.47 23.89
CA MET A 25 29.04 -14.66 24.21
C MET A 25 28.69 -13.46 25.10
N PHE A 26 27.62 -12.74 24.79
CA PHE A 26 27.18 -11.61 25.60
C PHE A 26 26.70 -12.03 27.00
N LEU A 27 26.02 -13.18 27.11
CA LEU A 27 25.58 -13.69 28.41
C LEU A 27 26.73 -14.25 29.27
N ASP A 28 27.78 -14.79 28.65
CA ASP A 28 28.95 -15.33 29.34
C ASP A 28 29.92 -14.21 29.79
N GLU A 29 30.04 -13.11 29.03
CA GLU A 29 31.00 -12.02 29.28
C GLU A 29 30.49 -10.90 30.19
N TYR A 30 29.19 -10.59 30.15
CA TYR A 30 28.61 -9.47 30.89
C TYR A 30 27.83 -9.96 32.12
N PRO A 31 27.99 -9.30 33.29
CA PRO A 31 27.25 -9.68 34.50
C PRO A 31 25.75 -9.38 34.40
N ASP A 32 25.38 -8.34 33.65
CA ASP A 32 24.00 -7.96 33.36
C ASP A 32 23.69 -8.20 31.88
N ILE A 33 22.45 -8.59 31.56
CA ILE A 33 22.03 -8.90 30.19
C ILE A 33 22.03 -7.61 29.33
N PRO A 34 22.87 -7.50 28.28
CA PRO A 34 22.98 -6.27 27.50
C PRO A 34 21.93 -6.22 26.38
N TYR A 35 20.65 -6.05 26.73
CA TYR A 35 19.52 -6.08 25.77
C TYR A 35 19.67 -5.13 24.58
N ALA A 36 20.21 -3.93 24.79
CA ALA A 36 20.44 -2.98 23.71
C ALA A 36 21.47 -3.49 22.70
N ALA A 37 22.57 -4.09 23.19
CA ALA A 37 23.61 -4.68 22.33
C ALA A 37 23.09 -5.92 21.59
N LEU A 38 22.31 -6.77 22.27
CA LEU A 38 21.66 -7.93 21.65
C LEU A 38 20.68 -7.52 20.55
N SER A 39 19.82 -6.54 20.84
CA SER A 39 18.84 -6.03 19.87
C SER A 39 19.53 -5.42 18.67
N TYR A 40 20.58 -4.64 18.88
CA TYR A 40 21.36 -4.05 17.79
C TYR A 40 22.08 -5.12 16.96
N THR A 41 22.79 -6.05 17.60
CA THR A 41 23.59 -7.04 16.86
C THR A 41 22.70 -8.01 16.08
N CYS A 42 21.61 -8.50 16.70
CA CYS A 42 20.67 -9.38 16.03
C CYS A 42 19.84 -8.63 14.98
N GLY A 43 19.23 -7.52 15.37
CA GLY A 43 18.27 -6.79 14.56
C GLY A 43 18.88 -5.91 13.49
N GLU A 44 19.99 -5.23 13.77
CA GLU A 44 20.62 -4.29 12.83
C GLU A 44 21.76 -4.92 12.03
N CYS A 45 22.54 -5.81 12.64
CA CYS A 45 23.68 -6.42 11.96
C CYS A 45 23.34 -7.76 11.28
N ASN A 46 22.86 -8.75 12.04
CA ASN A 46 22.69 -10.12 11.52
C ASN A 46 21.51 -10.22 10.56
N TYR A 47 20.31 -9.88 11.02
CA TYR A 47 19.10 -9.91 10.20
C TYR A 47 18.91 -8.59 9.43
N GLY A 48 19.13 -7.45 10.09
CA GLY A 48 18.96 -6.12 9.50
C GLY A 48 19.89 -5.82 8.33
N GLY A 49 21.07 -6.44 8.28
CA GLY A 49 21.98 -6.31 7.13
C GLY A 49 21.36 -6.80 5.81
N LYS A 50 20.30 -7.61 5.86
CA LYS A 50 19.53 -8.07 4.68
C LYS A 50 18.26 -7.27 4.44
N VAL A 51 17.77 -6.53 5.44
CA VAL A 51 16.53 -5.78 5.36
C VAL A 51 16.80 -4.41 4.77
N THR A 52 16.30 -4.20 3.57
CA THR A 52 16.56 -3.00 2.77
C THR A 52 15.49 -1.92 2.91
N ASP A 53 14.25 -2.29 3.24
CA ASP A 53 13.13 -1.37 3.38
C ASP A 53 13.06 -0.85 4.83
N GLY A 54 12.86 0.47 4.98
CA GLY A 54 12.88 1.12 6.30
C GLY A 54 11.72 0.69 7.19
N HIS A 55 10.53 0.48 6.62
CA HIS A 55 9.36 0.02 7.36
C HIS A 55 9.50 -1.45 7.75
N ASP A 56 10.05 -2.29 6.87
CA ASP A 56 10.39 -3.66 7.21
C ASP A 56 11.44 -3.72 8.35
N ARG A 57 12.45 -2.84 8.33
CA ARG A 57 13.46 -2.75 9.41
C ARG A 57 12.81 -2.34 10.74
N HIS A 58 11.86 -1.40 10.72
CA HIS A 58 11.07 -1.05 11.90
C HIS A 58 10.23 -2.24 12.41
N THR A 59 9.62 -3.01 11.51
CA THR A 59 8.89 -4.24 11.85
C THR A 59 9.80 -5.29 12.49
N LEU A 60 11.00 -5.52 11.94
CA LEU A 60 12.00 -6.43 12.51
C LEU A 60 12.34 -6.06 13.95
N MET A 61 12.70 -4.79 14.18
CA MET A 61 13.05 -4.30 15.52
C MET A 61 11.86 -4.39 16.48
N THR A 62 10.65 -4.12 15.99
CA THR A 62 9.42 -4.24 16.78
C THR A 62 9.17 -5.69 17.21
N ILE A 63 9.35 -6.65 16.30
CA ILE A 63 9.21 -8.08 16.62
C ILE A 63 10.26 -8.47 17.66
N LEU A 64 11.53 -8.11 17.44
CA LEU A 64 12.63 -8.43 18.34
C LEU A 64 12.45 -7.85 19.74
N SER A 65 11.86 -6.65 19.88
CA SER A 65 11.58 -6.05 21.19
C SER A 65 10.66 -6.91 22.07
N THR A 66 9.87 -7.82 21.48
CA THR A 66 9.04 -8.79 22.21
C THR A 66 9.86 -9.85 22.93
N TYR A 67 11.07 -10.13 22.44
CA TYR A 67 11.95 -11.19 22.94
C TYR A 67 13.16 -10.62 23.71
N TYR A 68 13.73 -9.50 23.26
CA TYR A 68 14.82 -8.80 23.94
C TYR A 68 14.28 -7.68 24.82
N ASN A 69 13.76 -8.05 25.99
CA ASN A 69 13.37 -7.13 27.05
C ASN A 69 13.51 -7.80 28.42
N GLU A 70 13.55 -7.01 29.49
CA GLU A 70 13.70 -7.48 30.86
C GLU A 70 12.52 -8.38 31.31
N SER A 71 11.31 -8.10 30.83
CA SER A 71 10.11 -8.85 31.20
C SER A 71 10.16 -10.31 30.75
N VAL A 72 10.97 -10.67 29.75
CA VAL A 72 11.12 -12.05 29.27
C VAL A 72 11.69 -13.00 30.33
N GLN A 73 12.43 -12.45 31.31
CA GLN A 73 12.99 -13.20 32.44
C GLN A 73 11.94 -13.46 33.52
N GLN A 74 10.79 -12.80 33.48
CA GLN A 74 9.73 -12.99 34.46
C GLN A 74 9.00 -14.30 34.19
N ASP A 75 8.71 -15.01 35.27
CA ASP A 75 7.98 -16.27 35.22
C ASP A 75 6.61 -16.11 34.57
N GLY A 76 6.34 -16.92 33.54
CA GLY A 76 5.07 -16.88 32.83
C GLY A 76 4.93 -15.73 31.84
N TYR A 77 6.04 -15.12 31.40
CA TYR A 77 6.03 -14.18 30.27
C TYR A 77 5.46 -14.86 29.03
N LYS A 78 4.43 -14.24 28.43
CA LYS A 78 3.68 -14.77 27.28
C LYS A 78 4.08 -14.03 26.01
N PHE A 79 4.35 -14.78 24.96
CA PHE A 79 4.63 -14.25 23.62
C PHE A 79 3.36 -14.01 22.81
N SER A 80 2.26 -14.69 23.14
CA SER A 80 0.96 -14.55 22.47
C SER A 80 -0.18 -14.22 23.44
N PRO A 81 -1.27 -13.59 22.97
CA PRO A 81 -2.49 -13.37 23.74
C PRO A 81 -3.13 -14.66 24.28
N SER A 82 -3.13 -15.77 23.53
CA SER A 82 -3.63 -17.07 24.03
C SER A 82 -2.88 -17.60 25.24
N GLY A 83 -1.62 -17.18 25.44
CA GLY A 83 -0.75 -17.69 26.48
C GLY A 83 -0.26 -19.13 26.26
N LEU A 84 -0.53 -19.72 25.09
CA LEU A 84 0.03 -21.01 24.69
C LEU A 84 1.54 -20.90 24.46
N TYR A 85 1.98 -19.77 23.91
CA TYR A 85 3.38 -19.47 23.66
C TYR A 85 3.91 -18.61 24.81
N TYR A 86 4.76 -19.19 25.64
CA TYR A 86 5.38 -18.53 26.78
C TYR A 86 6.85 -18.92 26.93
N SER A 87 7.58 -18.18 27.76
CA SER A 87 8.96 -18.49 28.14
C SER A 87 8.94 -19.60 29.21
N PRO A 88 9.34 -20.85 28.90
CA PRO A 88 9.40 -21.92 29.90
C PRO A 88 10.50 -21.61 30.91
N ARG A 89 10.32 -22.02 32.17
CA ARG A 89 11.40 -22.00 33.17
C ARG A 89 12.55 -22.89 32.71
N ASP A 90 13.73 -22.76 33.33
CA ASP A 90 14.91 -23.60 33.08
C ASP A 90 14.57 -25.10 33.11
N LEU A 91 14.17 -25.62 31.94
CA LEU A 91 13.90 -27.02 31.69
C LEU A 91 15.19 -27.70 31.23
N ASP A 92 15.26 -29.00 31.42
CA ASP A 92 16.27 -29.79 30.73
C ASP A 92 15.90 -29.90 29.23
N TYR A 93 16.82 -30.42 28.43
CA TYR A 93 16.60 -30.59 26.99
C TYR A 93 15.31 -31.35 26.68
N LYS A 94 14.97 -32.36 27.49
CA LYS A 94 13.73 -33.13 27.34
C LYS A 94 12.50 -32.30 27.64
N GLY A 95 12.49 -31.50 28.70
CA GLY A 95 11.38 -30.61 29.02
C GLY A 95 11.12 -29.58 27.93
N TYR A 96 12.17 -29.00 27.32
CA TYR A 96 11.99 -28.12 26.16
C TYR A 96 11.36 -28.84 24.97
N LEU A 97 11.77 -30.08 24.69
CA LEU A 97 11.14 -30.88 23.63
C LEU A 97 9.69 -31.22 23.94
N GLU A 98 9.36 -31.58 25.18
CA GLU A 98 7.98 -31.85 25.61
C GLU A 98 7.09 -30.62 25.45
N TYR A 99 7.57 -29.44 25.84
CA TYR A 99 6.87 -28.18 25.63
C TYR A 99 6.63 -27.90 24.13
N ILE A 100 7.66 -27.99 23.30
CA ILE A 100 7.56 -27.75 21.85
C ILE A 100 6.59 -28.75 21.20
N ASN A 101 6.65 -30.03 21.58
CA ASN A 101 5.76 -31.06 21.06
C ASN A 101 4.31 -30.91 21.54
N GLY A 102 4.08 -30.17 22.64
CA GLY A 102 2.75 -29.82 23.12
C GLY A 102 2.09 -28.66 22.37
N LEU A 103 2.84 -27.91 21.54
CA LEU A 103 2.31 -26.80 20.78
C LEU A 103 1.46 -27.29 19.58
N PRO A 104 0.45 -26.51 19.16
CA PRO A 104 -0.34 -26.84 17.97
C PRO A 104 0.53 -26.96 16.71
N ALA A 105 0.25 -27.97 15.88
CA ALA A 105 0.94 -28.14 14.60
C ALA A 105 0.66 -27.00 13.60
N ILE A 106 -0.53 -26.40 13.72
CA ILE A 106 -0.94 -25.22 12.94
C ILE A 106 -0.90 -24.03 13.89
N ALA A 107 0.00 -23.09 13.64
CA ALA A 107 0.12 -21.88 14.44
C ALA A 107 -0.87 -20.81 13.95
N GLU A 108 -1.63 -20.24 14.90
CA GLU A 108 -2.54 -19.14 14.61
C GLU A 108 -1.78 -17.80 14.42
N PRO A 109 -2.33 -16.83 13.66
CA PRO A 109 -1.67 -15.55 13.36
C PRO A 109 -1.22 -14.75 14.58
N GLU A 110 -1.87 -14.96 15.72
CA GLU A 110 -1.54 -14.31 16.98
C GLU A 110 -0.10 -14.56 17.43
N VAL A 111 0.53 -15.69 17.07
CA VAL A 111 1.93 -15.96 17.42
C VAL A 111 2.90 -14.97 16.75
N PHE A 112 2.50 -14.43 15.60
CA PHE A 112 3.25 -13.41 14.87
C PHE A 112 2.82 -11.99 15.24
N GLY A 113 1.90 -11.85 16.20
CA GLY A 113 1.28 -10.57 16.51
C GLY A 113 0.39 -10.05 15.38
N MET A 114 -0.15 -10.92 14.53
CA MET A 114 -1.08 -10.57 13.45
C MET A 114 -2.55 -10.79 13.86
N HIS A 115 -3.48 -10.15 13.16
CA HIS A 115 -4.92 -10.37 13.30
C HIS A 115 -5.35 -11.65 12.54
N ASP A 116 -6.42 -12.32 12.96
CA ASP A 116 -6.92 -13.58 12.36
C ASP A 116 -7.20 -13.48 10.84
N ASN A 117 -7.54 -12.28 10.39
CA ASN A 117 -7.73 -11.97 8.96
C ASN A 117 -6.48 -12.26 8.11
N ALA A 118 -5.28 -12.32 8.71
CA ALA A 118 -4.05 -12.68 8.01
C ALA A 118 -4.11 -14.09 7.39
N ASN A 119 -4.79 -15.06 8.05
CA ASN A 119 -5.02 -16.39 7.49
C ASN A 119 -5.85 -16.32 6.21
N ILE A 120 -6.94 -15.53 6.22
CA ILE A 120 -7.80 -15.34 5.04
C ILE A 120 -6.97 -14.77 3.88
N THR A 121 -6.15 -13.75 4.13
CA THR A 121 -5.31 -13.15 3.09
C THR A 121 -4.28 -14.15 2.55
N LYS A 122 -3.67 -14.96 3.41
CA LYS A 122 -2.74 -16.03 3.01
C LYS A 122 -3.44 -17.03 2.09
N ASP A 123 -4.60 -17.55 2.52
CA ASP A 123 -5.32 -18.60 1.80
C ASP A 123 -5.88 -18.08 0.45
N LEU A 124 -6.34 -16.82 0.40
CA LEU A 124 -6.74 -16.16 -0.84
C LEU A 124 -5.57 -16.05 -1.83
N LYS A 125 -4.38 -15.71 -1.33
CA LYS A 125 -3.18 -15.61 -2.17
C LYS A 125 -2.73 -16.96 -2.70
N GLU A 126 -2.69 -17.98 -1.85
CA GLU A 126 -2.32 -19.35 -2.23
C GLU A 126 -3.31 -19.92 -3.25
N THR A 127 -4.61 -19.70 -3.03
CA THR A 127 -5.67 -20.08 -3.98
C THR A 127 -5.51 -19.34 -5.31
N GLY A 128 -5.24 -18.03 -5.29
CA GLY A 128 -5.00 -17.25 -6.50
C GLY A 128 -3.81 -17.78 -7.32
N GLN A 129 -2.70 -18.10 -6.64
CA GLN A 129 -1.51 -18.69 -7.28
C GLN A 129 -1.80 -20.07 -7.90
N LEU A 130 -2.57 -20.90 -7.20
CA LEU A 130 -3.01 -22.20 -7.70
C LEU A 130 -3.87 -22.04 -8.96
N LEU A 131 -4.85 -21.14 -8.95
CA LEU A 131 -5.73 -20.89 -10.08
C LEU A 131 -4.98 -20.30 -11.29
N ASP A 132 -4.08 -19.33 -11.07
CA ASP A 132 -3.22 -18.80 -12.13
C ASP A 132 -2.34 -19.90 -12.73
N SER A 133 -1.77 -20.78 -11.90
CA SER A 133 -0.96 -21.92 -12.38
C SER A 133 -1.80 -22.91 -13.18
N PHE A 134 -3.02 -23.21 -12.73
CA PHE A 134 -3.96 -24.07 -13.43
C PHE A 134 -4.34 -23.49 -14.80
N MET A 135 -4.63 -22.19 -14.89
CA MET A 135 -4.92 -21.50 -16.15
C MET A 135 -3.78 -21.63 -17.18
N LEU A 136 -2.52 -21.68 -16.75
CA LEU A 136 -1.38 -21.89 -17.64
C LEU A 136 -1.31 -23.31 -18.23
N THR A 137 -1.94 -24.29 -17.59
CA THR A 137 -1.91 -25.70 -18.01
C THR A 137 -3.11 -26.11 -18.88
N MET A 138 -4.17 -25.30 -18.95
CA MET A 138 -5.34 -25.64 -19.74
C MET A 138 -5.07 -25.56 -21.25
N SER A 139 -5.51 -26.58 -22.00
CA SER A 139 -5.48 -26.55 -23.46
C SER A 139 -6.41 -25.46 -23.96
N ARG A 140 -5.87 -24.59 -24.81
CA ARG A 140 -6.63 -23.49 -25.43
C ARG A 140 -7.42 -23.93 -26.66
N ASP A 141 -7.32 -25.21 -27.03
CA ASP A 141 -8.14 -25.80 -28.07
C ASP A 141 -9.60 -25.86 -27.61
N ALA A 142 -10.44 -25.09 -28.30
CA ALA A 142 -11.83 -24.90 -27.95
C ALA A 142 -12.60 -26.23 -27.98
N ALA A 143 -13.27 -26.56 -26.87
CA ALA A 143 -14.46 -27.37 -26.93
C ALA A 143 -15.51 -26.59 -27.76
N GLY A 144 -15.85 -27.10 -28.94
CA GLY A 144 -16.70 -26.41 -29.92
C GLY A 144 -18.02 -25.94 -29.31
N GLY A 145 -18.26 -24.63 -29.32
CA GLY A 145 -19.51 -24.01 -28.87
C GLY A 145 -19.40 -22.56 -28.36
N GLY A 146 -18.20 -22.07 -28.04
CA GLY A 146 -17.96 -20.69 -27.58
C GLY A 146 -17.59 -19.70 -28.69
N LYS A 147 -17.70 -18.38 -28.40
CA LYS A 147 -17.20 -17.31 -29.28
C LYS A 147 -15.73 -17.53 -29.60
N THR A 148 -15.32 -17.17 -30.81
CA THR A 148 -13.91 -17.26 -31.17
C THR A 148 -13.08 -16.27 -30.35
N PHE A 149 -11.77 -16.54 -30.24
CA PHE A 149 -10.82 -15.62 -29.61
C PHE A 149 -10.92 -14.21 -30.25
N GLU A 150 -10.98 -14.16 -31.57
CA GLU A 150 -11.09 -12.93 -32.37
C GLU A 150 -12.39 -12.16 -32.15
N GLU A 151 -13.52 -12.86 -32.06
CA GLU A 151 -14.83 -12.26 -31.73
C GLU A 151 -14.80 -11.65 -30.33
N THR A 152 -14.29 -12.40 -29.34
CA THR A 152 -14.19 -11.94 -27.95
C THR A 152 -13.30 -10.69 -27.84
N LEU A 153 -12.14 -10.71 -28.50
CA LEU A 153 -11.24 -9.55 -28.52
C LEU A 153 -11.90 -8.32 -29.16
N SER A 154 -12.60 -8.52 -30.28
CA SER A 154 -13.28 -7.44 -30.98
C SER A 154 -14.36 -6.79 -30.12
N GLU A 155 -15.15 -7.60 -29.41
CA GLU A 155 -16.19 -7.12 -28.50
C GLU A 155 -15.61 -6.35 -27.31
N VAL A 156 -14.58 -6.91 -26.65
CA VAL A 156 -13.92 -6.26 -25.50
C VAL A 156 -13.28 -4.94 -25.94
N ALA A 157 -12.54 -4.95 -27.06
CA ALA A 157 -11.92 -3.75 -27.59
C ALA A 157 -12.95 -2.67 -27.95
N ALA A 158 -14.04 -3.04 -28.62
CA ALA A 158 -15.12 -2.10 -28.98
C ALA A 158 -15.85 -1.56 -27.74
N SER A 159 -16.10 -2.41 -26.75
CA SER A 159 -16.75 -2.04 -25.49
C SER A 159 -15.91 -1.04 -24.70
N VAL A 160 -14.60 -1.26 -24.58
CA VAL A 160 -13.70 -0.32 -23.91
C VAL A 160 -13.59 0.97 -24.72
N LEU A 161 -13.35 0.90 -26.03
CA LEU A 161 -13.23 2.08 -26.91
C LEU A 161 -14.47 2.98 -26.87
N SER A 162 -15.68 2.40 -26.86
CA SER A 162 -16.93 3.18 -26.84
C SER A 162 -17.15 3.96 -25.54
N ARG A 163 -16.51 3.52 -24.45
CA ARG A 163 -16.58 4.18 -23.15
C ARG A 163 -15.46 5.20 -22.90
N LEU A 164 -14.38 5.15 -23.68
CA LEU A 164 -13.25 6.07 -23.49
C LEU A 164 -13.66 7.50 -23.86
N PRO A 165 -13.46 8.47 -22.96
CA PRO A 165 -13.73 9.86 -23.26
C PRO A 165 -12.70 10.42 -24.26
N PRO A 166 -13.00 11.59 -24.86
CA PRO A 166 -12.01 12.34 -25.62
C PRO A 166 -10.86 12.81 -24.72
N ASP A 167 -9.75 13.17 -25.34
CA ASP A 167 -8.58 13.71 -24.64
C ASP A 167 -8.90 15.10 -24.08
N PHE A 168 -8.26 15.46 -22.97
CA PHE A 168 -8.37 16.78 -22.38
C PHE A 168 -7.70 17.83 -23.27
N ASP A 169 -8.37 18.97 -23.46
CA ASP A 169 -7.80 20.14 -24.12
C ASP A 169 -6.85 20.87 -23.16
N ILE A 170 -5.57 20.51 -23.21
CA ILE A 170 -4.54 21.03 -22.30
C ILE A 170 -4.33 22.53 -22.48
N GLU A 171 -4.45 23.06 -23.70
CA GLU A 171 -4.27 24.48 -23.98
C GLU A 171 -5.38 25.30 -23.33
N ARG A 172 -6.64 24.89 -23.54
CA ARG A 172 -7.80 25.52 -22.90
C ARG A 172 -7.74 25.45 -21.38
N VAL A 173 -7.35 24.30 -20.82
CA VAL A 173 -7.23 24.15 -19.37
C VAL A 173 -6.10 25.00 -18.81
N SER A 174 -4.95 25.08 -19.49
CA SER A 174 -3.82 25.91 -19.07
C SER A 174 -4.16 27.41 -19.11
N ALA A 175 -5.00 27.84 -20.06
CA ALA A 175 -5.51 29.21 -20.09
C ALA A 175 -6.48 29.49 -18.93
N LYS A 176 -7.32 28.52 -18.55
CA LYS A 176 -8.27 28.65 -17.42
C LYS A 176 -7.59 28.55 -16.05
N TYR A 177 -6.58 27.69 -15.93
CA TYR A 177 -5.80 27.45 -14.72
C TYR A 177 -4.32 27.74 -14.99
N PRO A 178 -3.96 29.02 -15.18
CA PRO A 178 -2.58 29.39 -15.45
C PRO A 178 -1.69 29.07 -14.25
N GLN A 179 -0.39 28.97 -14.52
CA GLN A 179 0.60 28.88 -13.45
C GLN A 179 0.49 30.10 -12.55
N ASP A 180 0.20 29.86 -11.28
CA ASP A 180 0.05 30.90 -10.28
C ASP A 180 1.04 30.61 -9.15
N TYR A 181 1.78 31.65 -8.77
CA TYR A 181 2.70 31.59 -7.64
C TYR A 181 1.95 31.24 -6.34
N PHE A 182 0.72 31.70 -6.12
CA PHE A 182 -0.01 31.38 -4.89
C PHE A 182 -0.88 30.13 -4.98
N ASN A 183 -1.00 29.53 -6.17
CA ASN A 183 -1.79 28.34 -6.39
C ASN A 183 -1.07 27.31 -7.28
N SER A 184 -0.15 26.55 -6.65
CA SER A 184 0.57 25.44 -7.30
C SER A 184 -0.35 24.30 -7.77
N MET A 185 -1.60 24.21 -7.29
CA MET A 185 -2.52 23.13 -7.70
C MET A 185 -2.90 23.22 -9.17
N ASN A 186 -2.87 24.42 -9.77
CA ASN A 186 -3.12 24.60 -11.20
C ASN A 186 -2.09 23.83 -12.04
N THR A 187 -0.81 23.92 -11.67
CA THR A 187 0.27 23.18 -12.33
C THR A 187 0.10 21.67 -12.19
N VAL A 188 -0.30 21.21 -11.01
CA VAL A 188 -0.57 19.78 -10.77
C VAL A 188 -1.70 19.29 -11.66
N LEU A 189 -2.81 20.02 -11.73
CA LEU A 189 -3.94 19.70 -12.60
C LEU A 189 -3.48 19.52 -14.05
N VAL A 190 -2.81 20.51 -14.63
CA VAL A 190 -2.36 20.45 -16.03
C VAL A 190 -1.43 19.27 -16.29
N GLN A 191 -0.48 19.00 -15.38
CA GLN A 191 0.44 17.87 -15.51
C GLN A 191 -0.28 16.51 -15.43
N GLU A 192 -1.24 16.37 -14.52
CA GLU A 192 -2.05 15.17 -14.37
C GLU A 192 -2.87 14.88 -15.63
N LEU A 193 -3.54 15.91 -16.19
CA LEU A 193 -4.28 15.77 -17.45
C LEU A 193 -3.38 15.31 -18.60
N GLY A 194 -2.15 15.83 -18.68
CA GLY A 194 -1.17 15.36 -19.66
C GLY A 194 -0.84 13.87 -19.51
N ARG A 195 -0.74 13.35 -18.28
CA ARG A 195 -0.56 11.92 -18.02
C ARG A 195 -1.78 11.09 -18.44
N PHE A 196 -2.99 11.57 -18.14
CA PHE A 196 -4.22 10.91 -18.61
C PHE A 196 -4.31 10.88 -20.13
N ASN A 197 -3.99 11.98 -20.82
CA ASN A 197 -3.99 12.02 -22.29
C ASN A 197 -3.00 11.02 -22.89
N ASN A 198 -1.79 10.91 -22.32
CA ASN A 198 -0.83 9.89 -22.75
C ASN A 198 -1.40 8.47 -22.57
N LEU A 199 -1.95 8.17 -21.39
CA LEU A 199 -2.59 6.86 -21.14
C LEU A 199 -3.75 6.59 -22.10
N LEU A 200 -4.65 7.54 -22.30
CA LEU A 200 -5.79 7.44 -23.23
C LEU A 200 -5.31 7.19 -24.65
N GLY A 201 -4.26 7.89 -25.10
CA GLY A 201 -3.64 7.67 -26.40
C GLY A 201 -3.08 6.26 -26.57
N VAL A 202 -2.38 5.73 -25.56
CA VAL A 202 -1.84 4.36 -25.56
C VAL A 202 -2.98 3.33 -25.61
N ILE A 203 -3.99 3.48 -24.77
CA ILE A 203 -5.15 2.57 -24.74
C ILE A 203 -5.88 2.60 -26.08
N ARG A 204 -6.29 3.78 -26.53
CA ARG A 204 -7.04 3.97 -27.78
C ARG A 204 -6.26 3.45 -28.98
N GLY A 205 -4.99 3.81 -29.10
CA GLY A 205 -4.11 3.36 -30.19
C GLY A 205 -3.95 1.84 -30.21
N SER A 206 -3.72 1.22 -29.05
CA SER A 206 -3.57 -0.24 -28.96
C SER A 206 -4.85 -0.98 -29.34
N LEU A 207 -6.02 -0.52 -28.89
CA LEU A 207 -7.31 -1.16 -29.19
C LEU A 207 -7.72 -0.98 -30.65
N VAL A 208 -7.49 0.19 -31.25
CA VAL A 208 -7.75 0.43 -32.68
C VAL A 208 -6.86 -0.44 -33.54
N ASN A 209 -5.57 -0.54 -33.23
CA ASN A 209 -4.64 -1.38 -33.98
C ASN A 209 -4.94 -2.87 -33.80
N LEU A 210 -5.32 -3.31 -32.60
CA LEU A 210 -5.78 -4.67 -32.36
C LEU A 210 -7.02 -4.99 -33.19
N GLY A 211 -8.01 -4.11 -33.22
CA GLY A 211 -9.23 -4.28 -34.02
C GLY A 211 -8.96 -4.33 -35.53
N LYS A 212 -7.96 -3.60 -36.04
CA LYS A 212 -7.51 -3.71 -37.44
C LYS A 212 -6.80 -5.03 -37.71
N ALA A 213 -5.93 -5.47 -36.79
CA ALA A 213 -5.17 -6.71 -36.93
C ALA A 213 -6.09 -7.94 -36.95
N VAL A 214 -7.10 -7.99 -36.07
CA VAL A 214 -8.11 -9.06 -36.05
C VAL A 214 -8.90 -9.14 -37.36
N LYS A 215 -9.13 -8.01 -38.04
CA LYS A 215 -9.80 -7.95 -39.35
C LYS A 215 -8.88 -8.23 -40.55
N GLY A 216 -7.60 -8.54 -40.31
CA GLY A 216 -6.60 -8.69 -41.37
C GLY A 216 -6.18 -7.39 -42.06
N LEU A 217 -6.53 -6.23 -41.50
CA LEU A 217 -6.23 -4.89 -42.04
C LEU A 217 -4.91 -4.30 -41.53
N ALA A 218 -4.27 -4.96 -40.56
CA ALA A 218 -2.96 -4.60 -40.02
C ALA A 218 -2.19 -5.88 -39.65
N LEU A 219 -0.86 -5.81 -39.66
CA LEU A 219 -0.02 -6.94 -39.24
C LEU A 219 -0.17 -7.16 -37.73
N MET A 220 -0.41 -8.41 -37.34
CA MET A 220 -0.36 -8.83 -35.93
C MET A 220 1.11 -8.84 -35.48
N SER A 221 1.47 -7.96 -34.55
CA SER A 221 2.80 -7.91 -33.95
C SER A 221 2.81 -8.61 -32.59
N ALA A 222 3.98 -9.08 -32.14
CA ALA A 222 4.12 -9.70 -30.82
C ALA A 222 3.58 -8.82 -29.67
N GLN A 223 3.70 -7.49 -29.79
CA GLN A 223 3.13 -6.57 -28.81
C GLN A 223 1.60 -6.54 -28.86
N LEU A 224 0.98 -6.57 -30.04
CA LEU A 224 -0.48 -6.63 -30.19
C LEU A 224 -1.04 -7.98 -29.74
N GLU A 225 -0.32 -9.08 -29.98
CA GLU A 225 -0.69 -10.41 -29.46
C GLU A 225 -0.73 -10.41 -27.93
N GLN A 226 0.29 -9.84 -27.28
CA GLN A 226 0.30 -9.70 -25.82
C GLN A 226 -0.84 -8.84 -25.29
N VAL A 227 -1.21 -7.77 -26.01
CA VAL A 227 -2.39 -6.95 -25.68
C VAL A 227 -3.65 -7.79 -25.80
N GLY A 228 -3.85 -8.47 -26.93
CA GLY A 228 -5.00 -9.34 -27.15
C GLY A 228 -5.12 -10.40 -26.06
N GLN A 229 -4.02 -11.13 -25.80
CA GLN A 229 -3.98 -12.14 -24.76
C GLN A 229 -4.38 -11.60 -23.39
N ALA A 230 -3.82 -10.46 -22.97
CA ALA A 230 -4.15 -9.86 -21.69
C ALA A 230 -5.64 -9.47 -21.61
N LEU A 231 -6.20 -8.90 -22.68
CA LEU A 231 -7.62 -8.53 -22.73
C LEU A 231 -8.54 -9.75 -22.65
N PHE A 232 -8.17 -10.84 -23.34
CA PHE A 232 -8.89 -12.11 -23.28
C PHE A 232 -8.88 -12.70 -21.86
N ASP A 233 -7.72 -12.63 -21.19
CA ASP A 233 -7.55 -13.09 -19.80
C ASP A 233 -8.18 -12.14 -18.76
N GLY A 234 -8.82 -11.05 -19.19
CA GLY A 234 -9.40 -10.05 -18.29
C GLY A 234 -8.35 -9.27 -17.48
N LYS A 235 -7.09 -9.25 -17.93
CA LYS A 235 -5.96 -8.56 -17.30
C LYS A 235 -5.65 -7.25 -18.03
N VAL A 236 -5.15 -6.26 -17.28
CA VAL A 236 -4.69 -5.00 -17.89
C VAL A 236 -3.39 -5.25 -18.67
N PRO A 237 -3.30 -4.91 -19.97
CA PRO A 237 -2.09 -5.10 -20.77
C PRO A 237 -0.86 -4.40 -20.18
N ALA A 238 0.31 -5.04 -20.27
CA ALA A 238 1.57 -4.50 -19.72
C ALA A 238 1.93 -3.12 -20.29
N VAL A 239 1.62 -2.88 -21.56
CA VAL A 239 1.83 -1.58 -22.23
C VAL A 239 0.97 -0.47 -21.65
N TRP A 240 -0.23 -0.79 -21.13
CA TRP A 240 -1.06 0.18 -20.43
C TRP A 240 -0.53 0.42 -19.03
N ARG A 241 -0.18 -0.66 -18.30
CA ARG A 241 0.38 -0.55 -16.94
C ARG A 241 1.62 0.34 -16.86
N LYS A 242 2.51 0.27 -17.86
CA LYS A 242 3.71 1.13 -17.95
C LYS A 242 3.38 2.64 -18.04
N SER A 243 2.24 2.98 -18.63
CA SER A 243 1.79 4.37 -18.83
C SER A 243 0.67 4.76 -17.86
N SER A 244 0.30 3.88 -16.93
CA SER A 244 -0.83 4.02 -16.03
C SER A 244 -0.39 4.39 -14.61
N PHE A 245 -1.36 4.81 -13.80
CA PHE A 245 -1.24 4.82 -12.35
C PHE A 245 -1.07 3.37 -11.82
N PRO A 246 -0.38 3.18 -10.67
CA PRO A 246 -0.22 1.87 -10.07
C PRO A 246 -1.57 1.22 -9.73
N THR A 247 -1.77 0.00 -10.18
CA THR A 247 -3.01 -0.76 -9.95
C THR A 247 -2.75 -2.26 -10.11
N LEU A 248 -3.44 -3.06 -9.31
CA LEU A 248 -3.48 -4.52 -9.44
C LEU A 248 -4.85 -5.02 -9.90
N LYS A 249 -5.76 -4.09 -10.26
CA LYS A 249 -7.14 -4.43 -10.62
C LYS A 249 -7.23 -5.24 -11.93
N PRO A 250 -8.24 -6.11 -12.05
CA PRO A 250 -8.60 -6.72 -13.32
C PRO A 250 -9.12 -5.66 -14.31
N LEU A 251 -9.15 -6.01 -15.60
CA LEU A 251 -9.47 -5.09 -16.71
C LEU A 251 -10.76 -4.31 -16.50
N ALA A 252 -11.85 -4.97 -16.11
CA ALA A 252 -13.16 -4.34 -15.96
C ALA A 252 -13.16 -3.27 -14.85
N SER A 253 -12.62 -3.61 -13.67
CA SER A 253 -12.51 -2.68 -12.54
C SER A 253 -11.52 -1.56 -12.82
N TYR A 254 -10.43 -1.85 -13.54
CA TYR A 254 -9.46 -0.85 -13.99
C TYR A 254 -10.09 0.19 -14.93
N VAL A 255 -10.84 -0.25 -15.94
CA VAL A 255 -11.53 0.67 -16.89
C VAL A 255 -12.55 1.52 -16.16
N LYS A 256 -13.30 0.94 -15.20
CA LYS A 256 -14.24 1.70 -14.36
C LYS A 256 -13.51 2.80 -13.57
N GLU A 257 -12.43 2.44 -12.88
CA GLU A 257 -11.64 3.38 -12.08
C GLU A 257 -11.01 4.49 -12.93
N LEU A 258 -10.48 4.15 -14.11
CA LEU A 258 -9.96 5.13 -15.07
C LEU A 258 -11.01 6.19 -15.43
N LEU A 259 -12.25 5.76 -15.71
CA LEU A 259 -13.34 6.68 -16.04
C LEU A 259 -13.77 7.54 -14.85
N GLU A 260 -13.79 6.97 -13.64
CA GLU A 260 -14.05 7.73 -12.41
C GLU A 260 -12.99 8.81 -12.18
N ARG A 261 -11.72 8.49 -12.41
CA ARG A 261 -10.59 9.45 -12.32
C ARG A 261 -10.73 10.58 -13.34
N ILE A 262 -11.04 10.25 -14.59
CA ILE A 262 -11.27 11.25 -15.64
C ILE A 262 -12.46 12.14 -15.29
N THR A 263 -13.55 11.56 -14.77
CA THR A 263 -14.73 12.30 -14.33
C THR A 263 -14.41 13.25 -13.17
N PHE A 264 -13.57 12.83 -12.22
CA PHE A 264 -13.09 13.68 -11.13
C PHE A 264 -12.35 14.92 -11.66
N PHE A 265 -11.42 14.74 -12.60
CA PHE A 265 -10.68 15.85 -13.19
C PHE A 265 -11.54 16.73 -14.11
N ASN A 266 -12.49 16.17 -14.87
CA ASN A 266 -13.47 16.95 -15.63
C ASN A 266 -14.32 17.84 -14.71
N THR A 267 -14.79 17.29 -13.59
CA THR A 267 -15.55 18.05 -12.60
C THR A 267 -14.72 19.21 -12.04
N TRP A 268 -13.42 18.97 -11.78
CA TRP A 268 -12.49 20.03 -11.37
C TRP A 268 -12.36 21.11 -12.46
N ILE A 269 -12.12 20.71 -13.72
CA ILE A 269 -12.01 21.67 -14.83
C ILE A 269 -13.25 22.55 -14.93
N GLU A 270 -14.45 21.97 -14.83
CA GLU A 270 -15.72 22.68 -14.98
C GLU A 270 -16.05 23.55 -13.78
N ARG A 271 -16.05 22.97 -12.57
CA ARG A 271 -16.61 23.57 -11.34
C ARG A 271 -15.57 24.21 -10.42
N GLY A 272 -14.29 24.11 -10.74
CA GLY A 272 -13.21 24.60 -9.89
C GLY A 272 -12.67 23.53 -8.95
N SER A 273 -11.76 23.94 -8.07
CA SER A 273 -11.05 23.02 -7.18
C SER A 273 -11.99 22.27 -6.23
N PRO A 274 -11.83 20.93 -6.08
CA PRO A 274 -12.60 20.16 -5.12
C PRO A 274 -12.38 20.62 -3.68
N VAL A 275 -13.43 20.58 -2.87
CA VAL A 275 -13.32 20.76 -1.40
C VAL A 275 -12.62 19.55 -0.77
N VAL A 276 -12.98 18.35 -1.21
CA VAL A 276 -12.36 17.09 -0.79
C VAL A 276 -11.72 16.42 -2.00
N TYR A 277 -10.41 16.30 -1.99
CA TYR A 277 -9.64 15.67 -3.05
C TYR A 277 -9.70 14.15 -2.91
N TRP A 278 -9.91 13.47 -4.03
CA TRP A 278 -9.73 12.03 -4.11
C TRP A 278 -8.24 11.74 -4.32
N ILE A 279 -7.49 11.55 -3.23
CA ILE A 279 -6.02 11.42 -3.28
C ILE A 279 -5.60 10.24 -4.15
N SER A 280 -6.33 9.13 -4.05
CA SER A 280 -6.06 7.93 -4.84
C SER A 280 -6.28 8.17 -6.32
N GLY A 281 -7.06 9.19 -6.72
CA GLY A 281 -7.39 9.51 -8.11
C GLY A 281 -6.24 10.10 -8.93
N PHE A 282 -5.20 10.63 -8.27
CA PHE A 282 -4.01 11.18 -8.94
C PHE A 282 -3.10 10.07 -9.48
N PHE A 283 -2.42 10.33 -10.58
CA PHE A 283 -1.27 9.56 -11.05
C PHE A 283 -0.05 9.75 -10.14
N PHE A 284 0.25 11.02 -9.82
CA PHE A 284 1.43 11.38 -9.03
C PHE A 284 1.06 12.19 -7.80
N THR A 285 0.69 11.45 -6.75
CA THR A 285 0.29 11.98 -5.44
C THR A 285 1.32 12.90 -4.80
N GLN A 286 2.61 12.68 -5.06
CA GLN A 286 3.67 13.53 -4.50
C GLN A 286 3.69 14.96 -5.06
N ALA A 287 3.32 15.15 -6.33
CA ALA A 287 3.16 16.50 -6.86
C ALA A 287 2.01 17.24 -6.18
N PHE A 288 0.88 16.56 -5.94
CA PHE A 288 -0.25 17.11 -5.20
C PHE A 288 0.12 17.51 -3.76
N LEU A 289 0.79 16.62 -3.03
CA LEU A 289 1.23 16.87 -1.66
C LEU A 289 2.25 18.01 -1.59
N THR A 290 3.21 18.04 -2.52
CA THR A 290 4.19 19.12 -2.61
C THR A 290 3.54 20.45 -2.95
N ALA A 291 2.55 20.47 -3.86
CA ALA A 291 1.82 21.69 -4.19
C ALA A 291 1.04 22.25 -3.00
N SER A 292 0.43 21.38 -2.18
CA SER A 292 -0.21 21.79 -0.92
C SER A 292 0.80 22.44 0.04
N LYS A 293 1.98 21.81 0.23
CA LYS A 293 3.06 22.37 1.05
C LYS A 293 3.60 23.69 0.49
N GLN A 294 3.75 23.81 -0.83
CA GLN A 294 4.19 25.05 -1.49
C GLN A 294 3.21 26.20 -1.28
N ASN A 295 1.91 25.95 -1.41
CA ASN A 295 0.89 26.98 -1.18
C ASN A 295 0.96 27.52 0.26
N PHE A 296 1.11 26.63 1.23
CA PHE A 296 1.29 27.01 2.64
C PHE A 296 2.61 27.76 2.87
N ALA A 297 3.72 27.23 2.38
CA ALA A 297 5.05 27.84 2.49
C ALA A 297 5.06 29.28 1.96
N ARG A 298 4.42 29.52 0.80
CA ARG A 298 4.33 30.85 0.19
C ARG A 298 3.38 31.78 0.94
N LYS A 299 2.23 31.28 1.41
CA LYS A 299 1.26 32.05 2.21
C LYS A 299 1.86 32.57 3.51
N PHE A 300 2.64 31.73 4.20
CA PHE A 300 3.23 32.08 5.51
C PHE A 300 4.71 32.48 5.45
N LYS A 301 5.33 32.47 4.26
CA LYS A 301 6.76 32.77 4.04
C LYS A 301 7.70 31.92 4.89
N ILE A 302 7.40 30.62 4.96
CA ILE A 302 8.19 29.62 5.70
C ILE A 302 8.94 28.75 4.68
N PRO A 303 10.22 28.39 4.92
CA PRO A 303 10.95 27.46 4.07
C PRO A 303 10.22 26.10 3.96
N ILE A 304 10.07 25.59 2.73
CA ILE A 304 9.30 24.35 2.47
C ILE A 304 9.90 23.11 3.14
N ASP A 305 11.22 23.11 3.36
CA ASP A 305 11.98 22.07 4.06
C ASP A 305 11.62 21.96 5.55
N GLN A 306 11.08 23.01 6.15
CA GLN A 306 10.63 23.02 7.54
C GLN A 306 9.14 22.65 7.68
N ILE A 307 8.45 22.42 6.56
CA ILE A 307 7.02 22.16 6.53
C ILE A 307 6.76 20.70 6.21
N ASP A 308 5.94 20.07 7.04
CA ASP A 308 5.35 18.79 6.72
C ASP A 308 3.89 18.70 7.18
N PHE A 309 3.24 17.56 6.99
CA PHE A 309 1.82 17.41 7.32
C PHE A 309 1.58 17.01 8.77
N ASP A 310 0.76 17.81 9.45
CA ASP A 310 -0.03 17.41 10.60
C ASP A 310 -1.37 16.82 10.12
N PHE A 311 -1.99 15.97 10.92
CA PHE A 311 -3.15 15.20 10.48
C PHE A 311 -4.31 15.31 11.46
N ALA A 312 -5.51 15.45 10.92
CA ALA A 312 -6.74 15.30 11.68
C ALA A 312 -7.74 14.47 10.87
N VAL A 313 -8.39 13.50 11.51
CA VAL A 313 -9.45 12.72 10.88
C VAL A 313 -10.76 13.47 11.02
N VAL A 314 -11.46 13.67 9.90
CA VAL A 314 -12.76 14.34 9.84
C VAL A 314 -13.81 13.29 9.53
N ASP A 315 -14.46 12.79 10.57
CA ASP A 315 -15.48 11.74 10.50
C ASP A 315 -16.90 12.21 10.84
N ALA A 316 -17.06 13.49 11.22
CA ALA A 316 -18.36 14.12 11.41
C ALA A 316 -19.10 14.32 10.07
N GLU A 317 -20.40 14.02 10.06
CA GLU A 317 -21.27 14.28 8.92
C GLU A 317 -21.27 15.78 8.55
N GLY A 318 -21.01 16.08 7.29
CA GLY A 318 -20.93 17.47 6.82
C GLY A 318 -19.68 18.24 7.26
N GLY A 319 -18.68 17.60 7.87
CA GLY A 319 -17.43 18.26 8.30
C GLY A 319 -16.58 18.84 7.16
N CYS A 320 -16.90 18.53 5.89
CA CYS A 320 -16.11 18.91 4.71
C CYS A 320 -16.93 19.66 3.65
N GLN A 321 -17.90 20.50 4.05
CA GLN A 321 -18.72 21.27 3.08
C GLN A 321 -17.97 22.46 2.46
N THR A 322 -17.04 23.07 3.21
CA THR A 322 -16.24 24.20 2.75
C THR A 322 -14.76 23.83 2.70
N PRO A 323 -13.95 24.42 1.80
CA PRO A 323 -12.50 24.24 1.81
C PRO A 323 -11.90 24.58 3.18
N PRO A 324 -10.87 23.85 3.63
CA PRO A 324 -10.18 24.19 4.87
C PRO A 324 -9.40 25.50 4.69
N ALA A 325 -9.16 26.22 5.79
CA ALA A 325 -8.38 27.47 5.77
C ALA A 325 -6.92 27.24 5.30
N ASP A 326 -6.36 26.08 5.67
CA ASP A 326 -5.03 25.63 5.31
C ASP A 326 -5.04 24.11 5.07
N GLY A 327 -4.21 23.66 4.12
CA GLY A 327 -4.09 22.25 3.77
C GLY A 327 -5.20 21.74 2.87
N VAL A 328 -5.42 20.41 2.91
CA VAL A 328 -6.32 19.72 1.99
C VAL A 328 -7.08 18.60 2.70
N PHE A 329 -8.36 18.44 2.37
CA PHE A 329 -9.13 17.27 2.75
C PHE A 329 -8.94 16.16 1.70
N CYS A 330 -8.57 14.97 2.16
CA CYS A 330 -8.27 13.83 1.31
C CYS A 330 -9.19 12.65 1.63
N ARG A 331 -9.81 12.08 0.59
CA ARG A 331 -10.62 10.85 0.66
C ARG A 331 -10.07 9.75 -0.25
N GLY A 332 -10.60 8.55 -0.08
CA GLY A 332 -10.33 7.39 -0.96
C GLY A 332 -9.22 6.47 -0.46
N LEU A 333 -8.89 6.56 0.83
CA LEU A 333 -7.93 5.69 1.48
C LEU A 333 -8.65 4.52 2.16
N PHE A 334 -7.99 3.39 2.25
CA PHE A 334 -8.46 2.21 2.96
C PHE A 334 -7.43 1.82 4.01
N LEU A 335 -7.89 1.41 5.19
CA LEU A 335 -7.07 0.78 6.22
C LEU A 335 -7.03 -0.73 5.99
N GLU A 336 -5.83 -1.29 6.01
CA GLU A 336 -5.59 -2.73 6.08
C GLU A 336 -5.06 -3.08 7.47
N GLY A 337 -5.51 -4.20 8.04
CA GLY A 337 -5.06 -4.66 9.38
C GLY A 337 -5.65 -3.89 10.57
N ALA A 338 -6.44 -2.84 10.33
CA ALA A 338 -7.20 -2.12 11.34
C ALA A 338 -8.49 -1.51 10.76
N ARG A 339 -9.29 -0.87 11.61
CA ARG A 339 -10.43 -0.03 11.22
C ARG A 339 -10.38 1.31 11.93
N TRP A 340 -11.09 2.29 11.36
CA TRP A 340 -11.44 3.50 12.10
C TRP A 340 -12.67 3.23 12.97
N ASP A 341 -12.59 3.58 14.26
CA ASP A 341 -13.74 3.50 15.16
C ASP A 341 -14.40 4.87 15.31
N PHE A 342 -15.58 5.02 14.70
CA PHE A 342 -16.37 6.27 14.71
C PHE A 342 -16.92 6.65 16.10
N ASN A 343 -16.95 5.73 17.07
CA ASN A 343 -17.41 6.04 18.42
C ASN A 343 -16.27 6.59 19.29
N THR A 344 -15.06 6.05 19.11
CA THR A 344 -13.88 6.46 19.90
C THR A 344 -12.98 7.46 19.19
N HIS A 345 -13.23 7.70 17.89
CA HIS A 345 -12.44 8.56 17.00
C HIS A 345 -10.95 8.18 16.97
N ARG A 346 -10.66 6.87 16.90
CA ARG A 346 -9.31 6.30 16.94
C ARG A 346 -9.23 5.00 16.13
N LEU A 347 -8.00 4.52 15.89
CA LEU A 347 -7.77 3.17 15.36
C LEU A 347 -8.30 2.11 16.32
N GLY A 348 -9.05 1.16 15.75
CA GLY A 348 -9.54 -0.04 16.41
C GLY A 348 -9.15 -1.30 15.64
N GLU A 349 -9.27 -2.45 16.30
CA GLU A 349 -9.05 -3.76 15.67
C GLU A 349 -10.02 -4.00 14.52
N SER A 350 -9.53 -4.66 13.46
CA SER A 350 -10.36 -5.06 12.34
C SER A 350 -11.49 -5.99 12.77
N HIS A 351 -12.60 -5.96 12.03
CA HIS A 351 -13.63 -6.96 12.22
C HIS A 351 -13.24 -8.29 11.56
N PRO A 352 -13.66 -9.44 12.12
CA PRO A 352 -13.45 -10.73 11.47
C PRO A 352 -13.99 -10.73 10.05
N LYS A 353 -13.20 -11.25 9.10
CA LYS A 353 -13.52 -11.35 7.66
C LYS A 353 -13.60 -10.00 6.92
N VAL A 354 -13.25 -8.89 7.57
CA VAL A 354 -13.13 -7.56 6.94
C VAL A 354 -11.65 -7.22 6.79
N LEU A 355 -11.09 -7.46 5.60
CA LEU A 355 -9.66 -7.27 5.32
C LEU A 355 -9.28 -5.79 5.20
N PHE A 356 -10.17 -5.00 4.61
CA PHE A 356 -9.98 -3.57 4.37
C PHE A 356 -11.18 -2.79 4.89
N SER A 357 -10.92 -1.66 5.53
CA SER A 357 -11.95 -0.73 6.00
C SER A 357 -11.76 0.63 5.34
N PRO A 358 -12.81 1.31 4.87
CA PRO A 358 -12.66 2.66 4.35
C PRO A 358 -12.21 3.61 5.45
N MET A 359 -11.20 4.43 5.16
CA MET A 359 -10.77 5.49 6.06
C MET A 359 -11.64 6.73 5.83
N PRO A 360 -12.08 7.44 6.90
CA PRO A 360 -12.74 8.73 6.75
C PRO A 360 -11.84 9.76 6.08
N VAL A 361 -12.40 10.95 5.84
CA VAL A 361 -11.62 12.05 5.27
C VAL A 361 -10.49 12.41 6.23
N ILE A 362 -9.27 12.50 5.69
CA ILE A 362 -8.11 12.98 6.44
C ILE A 362 -7.84 14.41 6.01
N TRP A 363 -7.84 15.32 6.98
CA TRP A 363 -7.32 16.66 6.81
C TRP A 363 -5.80 16.62 6.94
N MET A 364 -5.12 16.86 5.83
CA MET A 364 -3.67 17.00 5.78
C MET A 364 -3.33 18.48 5.89
N VAL A 365 -2.81 18.88 7.05
CA VAL A 365 -2.54 20.28 7.40
C VAL A 365 -1.04 20.54 7.32
N PRO A 366 -0.53 21.26 6.31
CA PRO A 366 0.85 21.68 6.32
C PRO A 366 1.12 22.57 7.54
N LYS A 367 2.17 22.26 8.29
CA LYS A 367 2.64 23.05 9.43
C LYS A 367 4.16 22.95 9.53
N GLU A 368 4.77 23.88 10.25
CA GLU A 368 6.15 23.69 10.70
C GLU A 368 6.25 22.43 11.57
N THR A 369 7.26 21.59 11.32
CA THR A 369 7.45 20.32 12.04
C THR A 369 7.55 20.52 13.56
N SER A 370 8.09 21.66 14.01
CA SER A 370 8.19 22.04 15.42
C SER A 370 6.85 22.36 16.08
N LYS A 371 5.79 22.62 15.30
CA LYS A 371 4.45 23.02 15.75
C LYS A 371 3.41 21.91 15.55
N PHE A 372 3.87 20.69 15.34
CA PHE A 372 3.00 19.52 15.21
C PHE A 372 2.21 19.28 16.48
N SER A 373 0.94 18.92 16.32
CA SER A 373 0.12 18.51 17.46
C SER A 373 0.73 17.26 18.12
N ASP A 374 0.76 17.25 19.46
CA ASP A 374 1.18 16.11 20.25
C ASP A 374 -0.04 15.34 20.75
N PHE A 375 -0.11 14.06 20.42
CA PHE A 375 -1.18 13.15 20.82
C PHE A 375 -0.71 11.71 20.65
N LYS A 376 -1.35 10.75 21.35
CA LYS A 376 -1.04 9.33 21.18
C LYS A 376 -1.51 8.84 19.81
N HIS A 377 -0.56 8.40 18.99
CA HIS A 377 -0.81 8.02 17.60
C HIS A 377 0.02 6.83 17.16
N TYR A 378 -0.45 6.18 16.10
CA TYR A 378 0.35 5.28 15.28
C TYR A 378 0.82 6.04 14.04
N LEU A 379 2.11 5.92 13.73
CA LEU A 379 2.69 6.45 12.50
C LEU A 379 2.43 5.44 11.37
N CYS A 380 1.27 5.57 10.74
CA CYS A 380 0.75 4.60 9.78
C CYS A 380 1.30 4.84 8.37
N PRO A 381 2.01 3.88 7.76
CA PRO A 381 2.53 4.06 6.40
C PRO A 381 1.40 4.05 5.37
N MET A 382 1.46 4.99 4.41
CA MET A 382 0.56 5.04 3.26
C MET A 382 1.24 4.53 1.99
N TYR A 383 0.58 3.61 1.29
CA TYR A 383 1.01 3.03 0.02
C TYR A 383 0.00 3.28 -1.10
N LYS A 384 0.45 3.21 -2.35
CA LYS A 384 -0.43 3.33 -3.53
C LYS A 384 -1.25 2.05 -3.73
N THR A 385 -0.64 0.89 -3.55
CA THR A 385 -1.28 -0.44 -3.71
C THR A 385 -1.02 -1.34 -2.51
N THR A 386 -1.82 -2.40 -2.38
CA THR A 386 -1.68 -3.47 -1.37
C THR A 386 -0.37 -4.24 -1.46
N GLU A 387 0.37 -4.14 -2.57
CA GLU A 387 1.67 -4.81 -2.71
C GLU A 387 2.73 -4.22 -1.77
N ARG A 388 2.57 -2.95 -1.37
CA ARG A 388 3.44 -2.12 -0.50
C ARG A 388 4.91 -1.99 -0.94
N ARG A 389 5.38 -2.82 -1.87
CA ARG A 389 6.71 -2.77 -2.49
C ARG A 389 6.67 -2.11 -3.86
N GLY A 390 7.83 -1.62 -4.27
CA GLY A 390 8.09 -0.95 -5.54
C GLY A 390 9.59 -0.95 -5.80
N VAL A 391 10.03 -0.12 -6.74
CA VAL A 391 11.48 0.10 -6.95
C VAL A 391 11.97 1.01 -5.82
N LEU A 392 13.09 0.67 -5.18
CA LEU A 392 13.69 1.53 -4.17
C LEU A 392 14.32 2.75 -4.85
N SER A 393 14.00 3.93 -4.35
CA SER A 393 14.60 5.19 -4.77
C SER A 393 16.00 5.37 -4.14
N THR A 394 16.74 6.39 -4.58
CA THR A 394 18.05 6.73 -4.00
C THR A 394 18.00 7.10 -2.52
N THR A 395 16.82 7.46 -2.00
CA THR A 395 16.59 7.72 -0.57
C THR A 395 16.21 6.47 0.22
N GLY A 396 16.15 5.29 -0.42
CA GLY A 396 15.79 4.02 0.21
C GLY A 396 14.29 3.77 0.31
N HIS A 397 13.44 4.72 -0.09
CA HIS A 397 11.98 4.53 -0.08
C HIS A 397 11.47 3.85 -1.35
N SER A 398 10.53 2.94 -1.18
CA SER A 398 9.75 2.31 -2.26
C SER A 398 8.97 3.33 -3.09
N THR A 399 8.93 3.18 -4.42
CA THR A 399 8.05 4.00 -5.30
C THR A 399 6.56 3.82 -5.03
N ASN A 400 6.18 2.80 -4.26
CA ASN A 400 4.82 2.54 -3.79
C ASN A 400 4.49 3.31 -2.50
N PHE A 401 5.51 3.65 -1.69
CA PHE A 401 5.33 4.45 -0.49
C PHE A 401 4.96 5.91 -0.85
N VAL A 402 4.04 6.47 -0.06
CA VAL A 402 3.55 7.84 -0.24
C VAL A 402 4.03 8.72 0.90
N LEU A 403 3.60 8.47 2.13
CA LEU A 403 4.02 9.18 3.34
C LEU A 403 3.52 8.44 4.59
N ASP A 404 4.03 8.81 5.76
CA ASP A 404 3.51 8.32 7.02
C ASP A 404 2.43 9.27 7.60
N VAL A 405 1.31 8.71 8.01
CA VAL A 405 0.16 9.43 8.55
C VAL A 405 0.05 9.18 10.05
N ARG A 406 0.01 10.24 10.85
CA ARG A 406 -0.23 10.13 12.29
C ARG A 406 -1.71 9.91 12.57
N ILE A 407 -2.09 8.68 12.87
CA ILE A 407 -3.49 8.31 13.13
C ILE A 407 -3.69 8.12 14.65
N PRO A 408 -4.71 8.75 15.26
CA PRO A 408 -5.00 8.59 16.68
C PRO A 408 -5.16 7.13 17.10
N SER A 409 -4.53 6.74 18.21
CA SER A 409 -4.64 5.37 18.73
C SER A 409 -4.59 5.29 20.26
N ALA A 410 -5.29 4.30 20.82
CA ALA A 410 -5.19 3.95 22.23
C ALA A 410 -4.02 2.99 22.53
N HIS A 411 -3.58 2.19 21.54
CA HIS A 411 -2.48 1.24 21.69
C HIS A 411 -1.13 1.90 21.33
N ASP A 412 -0.02 1.23 21.66
CA ASP A 412 1.30 1.65 21.21
C ASP A 412 1.49 1.37 19.71
N GLY A 413 2.56 1.93 19.13
CA GLY A 413 2.89 1.68 17.74
C GLY A 413 3.24 0.22 17.45
N ALA A 414 3.89 -0.46 18.40
CA ALA A 414 4.34 -1.84 18.26
C ALA A 414 3.18 -2.80 17.99
N HIS A 415 2.04 -2.58 18.65
CA HIS A 415 0.79 -3.30 18.42
C HIS A 415 0.38 -3.25 16.94
N TRP A 416 0.29 -2.05 16.35
CA TRP A 416 -0.18 -1.87 14.97
C TRP A 416 0.86 -2.28 13.93
N THR A 417 2.15 -2.10 14.22
CA THR A 417 3.24 -2.58 13.37
C THR A 417 3.16 -4.10 13.20
N LYS A 418 2.96 -4.86 14.30
CA LYS A 418 2.80 -6.33 14.23
C LYS A 418 1.52 -6.77 13.51
N ARG A 419 0.44 -5.99 13.63
CA ARG A 419 -0.81 -6.18 12.87
C ARG A 419 -0.67 -5.85 11.38
N GLY A 420 0.46 -5.28 10.96
CA GLY A 420 0.71 -4.91 9.58
C GLY A 420 -0.17 -3.75 9.11
N VAL A 421 -0.53 -2.83 10.01
CA VAL A 421 -1.46 -1.74 9.68
C VAL A 421 -0.84 -0.78 8.68
N ALA A 422 -1.56 -0.52 7.59
CA ALA A 422 -1.20 0.49 6.61
C ALA A 422 -2.44 1.15 5.98
N LEU A 423 -2.23 2.34 5.42
CA LEU A 423 -3.17 2.97 4.52
C LEU A 423 -2.83 2.59 3.08
N VAL A 424 -3.83 2.25 2.27
CA VAL A 424 -3.68 1.96 0.84
C VAL A 424 -4.64 2.81 0.01
N GLN A 425 -4.17 3.30 -1.13
CA GLN A 425 -4.96 4.14 -2.04
C GLN A 425 -5.90 3.34 -2.95
N THR A 426 -5.45 2.17 -3.40
CA THR A 426 -6.18 1.32 -4.35
C THR A 426 -6.19 -0.14 -3.87
N LEU A 427 -7.36 -0.77 -3.93
CA LEU A 427 -7.57 -2.19 -3.65
C LEU A 427 -7.55 -3.04 -4.94
N ASP A 428 -7.21 -4.32 -4.82
CA ASP A 428 -6.99 -5.21 -5.97
C ASP A 428 -8.27 -5.72 -6.64
N ALA A 429 -9.41 -5.61 -5.96
CA ALA A 429 -10.75 -5.85 -6.49
C ALA A 429 -11.66 -4.66 -6.17
#